data_AF-A0A0C4Y3M9-F1
#
_entry.id   AF-A0A0C4Y3M9-F1
#
_cell.length_a   1.000
_cell.length_b   1.000
_cell.length_c   1.000
_cell.angle_alpha   90.00
_cell.angle_beta   90.00
_cell.angle_gamma   90.00
#
_symmetry.space_group_name_H-M   'P 1'
#
loop_
_entity.id
_entity.type
_entity.pdbx_description
1 polymer ?
#
loop_
_entity_poly.entity_id
_entity_poly.type
_entity_poly.pdbx_seq_one_letter_code
_entity_poly.pdbx_strand_id
1 'polypeptide(L)'
;MRIYFTPNGVNYGQTISGVSYMRSLPEQRSRALQRIALSGALVLAAAAAVVATPRLAHAADAPAATAAKPAGACPASLNFKFPRLQDEAPQNLCQYAGKVVVVVNTASYCGFTPQYEGLEALYAKYRERGLVVLGFPSNDFSQEPGSSKEIADFCYNTYGVKFPMLGKSHVRGSDVNPMYALLAKQSGTTPKWNFYKYVIDRNGQVVGSYNSLTKPDDKQFVSKIEQLLDGAR
;
A
#
# COMPACT_ATOMS: atom_id res chain seq x y z
N MET A 1 -26.25 -38.85 27.36
CA MET A 1 -27.43 -38.65 26.48
C MET A 1 -28.41 -37.71 27.19
N ARG A 2 -28.30 -36.40 26.97
CA ARG A 2 -29.28 -35.39 27.41
C ARG A 2 -29.24 -34.23 26.43
N ILE A 3 -30.44 -33.75 26.12
CA ILE A 3 -30.84 -32.98 24.94
C ILE A 3 -30.68 -31.47 25.22
N TYR A 4 -30.23 -30.72 24.21
CA TYR A 4 -30.17 -29.24 24.20
C TYR A 4 -31.49 -28.62 23.74
N PHE A 5 -31.86 -27.46 24.30
CA PHE A 5 -32.76 -26.49 23.68
C PHE A 5 -32.23 -25.07 23.90
N THR A 6 -32.07 -24.33 22.80
CA THR A 6 -31.86 -22.87 22.76
C THR A 6 -33.17 -22.17 22.44
N PRO A 7 -33.48 -20.99 23.02
CA PRO A 7 -34.61 -20.18 22.62
C PRO A 7 -34.17 -19.20 21.52
N ASN A 8 -34.89 -19.21 20.40
CA ASN A 8 -35.15 -18.11 19.45
C ASN A 8 -35.27 -18.67 18.04
N GLY A 9 -36.46 -19.17 17.74
CA GLY A 9 -36.84 -19.59 16.41
C GLY A 9 -37.06 -18.40 15.50
N VAL A 10 -36.49 -18.46 14.30
CA VAL A 10 -37.11 -17.91 13.09
C VAL A 10 -36.89 -18.90 11.95
N ASN A 11 -38.01 -19.28 11.35
CA ASN A 11 -38.16 -20.18 10.20
C ASN A 11 -37.64 -19.52 8.90
N TYR A 12 -36.95 -20.30 8.07
CA TYR A 12 -36.93 -20.09 6.62
C TYR A 12 -37.25 -21.40 5.94
N GLY A 13 -38.53 -21.56 5.57
CA GLY A 13 -38.96 -22.54 4.59
C GLY A 13 -39.31 -21.82 3.30
N GLN A 14 -38.64 -22.17 2.20
CA GLN A 14 -39.14 -22.08 0.84
C GLN A 14 -38.24 -22.97 -0.04
N THR A 15 -38.78 -24.12 -0.41
CA THR A 15 -38.21 -25.06 -1.38
C THR A 15 -38.82 -24.75 -2.74
N ILE A 16 -38.02 -24.49 -3.77
CA ILE A 16 -38.50 -24.54 -5.16
C ILE A 16 -37.51 -25.32 -6.01
N SER A 17 -37.92 -26.53 -6.36
CA SER A 17 -37.37 -27.35 -7.42
C SER A 17 -37.74 -26.76 -8.79
N GLY A 18 -36.86 -26.85 -9.78
CA GLY A 18 -37.33 -27.00 -11.15
C GLY A 18 -36.48 -26.44 -12.30
N VAL A 19 -35.82 -27.37 -12.99
CA VAL A 19 -35.80 -27.54 -14.46
C VAL A 19 -35.12 -26.47 -15.34
N SER A 20 -33.92 -26.88 -15.79
CA SER A 20 -33.23 -26.66 -17.07
C SER A 20 -34.06 -26.14 -18.27
N TYR A 21 -33.56 -25.10 -18.95
CA TYR A 21 -33.75 -24.91 -20.39
C TYR A 21 -32.48 -24.29 -21.01
N MET A 22 -31.72 -25.13 -21.73
CA MET A 22 -30.80 -24.68 -22.79
C MET A 22 -31.61 -24.03 -23.91
N ARG A 23 -31.27 -22.80 -24.30
CA ARG A 23 -31.46 -22.32 -25.68
C ARG A 23 -30.26 -21.48 -26.13
N SER A 24 -29.69 -21.98 -27.22
CA SER A 24 -28.58 -21.52 -28.04
C SER A 24 -28.69 -20.07 -28.51
N LEU A 25 -27.55 -19.36 -28.50
CA LEU A 25 -27.31 -18.13 -29.25
C LEU A 25 -26.95 -18.47 -30.71
N PRO A 26 -27.52 -17.81 -31.73
CA PRO A 26 -27.05 -17.97 -33.11
C PRO A 26 -25.82 -17.10 -33.38
N GLU A 27 -24.76 -17.73 -33.89
CA GLU A 27 -23.62 -17.09 -34.54
C GLU A 27 -24.05 -16.20 -35.71
N GLN A 28 -23.65 -14.92 -35.67
CA GLN A 28 -23.70 -14.04 -36.82
C GLN A 28 -22.45 -14.28 -37.67
N ARG A 29 -22.67 -14.95 -38.81
CA ARG A 29 -21.67 -15.28 -39.83
C ARG A 29 -21.18 -14.06 -40.60
N SER A 30 -19.88 -14.08 -40.87
CA SER A 30 -19.15 -13.30 -41.86
C SER A 30 -19.87 -13.19 -43.21
N ARG A 31 -19.83 -11.99 -43.80
CA ARG A 31 -19.90 -11.78 -45.25
C ARG A 31 -18.68 -10.99 -45.70
N ALA A 32 -18.03 -11.54 -46.71
CA ALA A 32 -16.84 -11.04 -47.36
C ALA A 32 -17.19 -10.13 -48.57
N LEU A 33 -16.13 -9.50 -49.10
CA LEU A 33 -15.97 -8.91 -50.44
C LEU A 33 -16.56 -7.48 -50.58
N GLN A 34 -15.93 -6.50 -51.23
CA GLN A 34 -14.98 -6.54 -52.35
C GLN A 34 -14.47 -5.10 -52.72
N ARG A 35 -13.34 -5.05 -53.46
CA ARG A 35 -12.82 -3.97 -54.37
C ARG A 35 -11.95 -2.88 -53.71
N ILE A 36 -10.61 -2.88 -53.85
CA ILE A 36 -9.75 -2.53 -55.01
C ILE A 36 -10.01 -1.12 -55.57
N ALA A 37 -9.07 -0.20 -55.32
CA ALA A 37 -8.53 0.75 -56.30
C ALA A 37 -7.19 1.33 -55.79
N LEU A 38 -6.10 1.03 -56.50
CA LEU A 38 -4.84 1.78 -56.44
C LEU A 38 -4.97 3.05 -57.31
N SER A 39 -4.43 4.17 -56.83
CA SER A 39 -3.88 5.32 -57.58
C SER A 39 -3.29 6.25 -56.49
N GLY A 40 -2.02 6.64 -56.42
CA GLY A 40 -1.04 6.83 -57.47
C GLY A 40 -1.05 8.29 -57.93
N ALA A 41 -0.49 9.22 -57.14
CA ALA A 41 -0.06 10.54 -57.62
C ALA A 41 0.88 11.24 -56.62
N LEU A 42 2.16 11.20 -56.95
CA LEU A 42 3.24 12.05 -56.48
C LEU A 42 3.17 13.37 -57.25
N VAL A 43 3.17 14.56 -56.61
CA VAL A 43 3.59 15.83 -57.25
C VAL A 43 3.96 16.90 -56.20
N LEU A 44 5.24 17.26 -56.27
CA LEU A 44 5.92 18.57 -56.14
C LEU A 44 5.80 19.47 -54.90
N ALA A 45 7.00 19.65 -54.34
CA ALA A 45 7.52 20.71 -53.48
C ALA A 45 7.08 22.14 -53.83
N ALA A 46 6.91 22.94 -52.78
CA ALA A 46 7.21 24.37 -52.79
C ALA A 46 7.91 24.73 -51.46
N ALA A 47 9.22 24.96 -51.53
CA ALA A 47 10.00 25.51 -50.44
C ALA A 47 9.80 27.03 -50.42
N ALA A 48 9.14 27.55 -49.38
CA ALA A 48 9.12 28.98 -49.09
C ALA A 48 10.22 29.28 -48.07
N ALA A 49 11.31 29.90 -48.54
CA ALA A 49 12.37 30.42 -47.69
C ALA A 49 11.86 31.70 -47.01
N VAL A 50 11.52 31.62 -45.72
CA VAL A 50 11.31 32.79 -44.87
C VAL A 50 12.65 33.15 -44.24
N VAL A 51 13.23 34.26 -44.70
CA VAL A 51 14.40 34.89 -44.07
C VAL A 51 13.93 35.52 -42.76
N ALA A 52 14.01 34.77 -41.67
CA ALA A 52 13.79 35.28 -40.33
C ALA A 52 15.08 35.96 -39.84
N THR A 53 14.99 37.26 -39.58
CA THR A 53 16.03 38.07 -38.96
C THR A 53 16.37 37.53 -37.57
N PRO A 54 17.65 37.53 -37.14
CA PRO A 54 17.98 37.15 -35.77
C PRO A 54 17.51 38.26 -34.83
N ARG A 55 16.45 37.99 -34.06
CA ARG A 55 16.19 38.75 -32.83
C ARG A 55 17.30 38.38 -31.84
N LEU A 56 18.06 39.39 -31.40
CA LEU A 56 18.91 39.30 -30.21
C LEU A 56 18.01 39.02 -29.00
N ALA A 57 17.87 37.75 -28.65
CA ALA A 57 17.23 37.33 -27.42
C ALA A 57 18.09 37.83 -26.25
N HIS A 58 17.52 38.70 -25.41
CA HIS A 58 18.05 38.95 -24.09
C HIS A 58 18.06 37.63 -23.33
N ALA A 59 19.23 37.20 -22.88
CA ALA A 59 19.38 36.10 -21.93
C ALA A 59 18.71 36.54 -20.62
N ALA A 60 17.44 36.17 -20.46
CA ALA A 60 16.83 36.12 -19.16
C ALA A 60 17.48 34.96 -18.42
N ASP A 61 18.16 35.25 -17.33
CA ASP A 61 18.64 34.26 -16.37
C ASP A 61 17.47 33.38 -15.95
N ALA A 62 17.39 32.20 -16.56
CA ALA A 62 16.51 31.15 -16.09
C ALA A 62 17.01 30.76 -14.69
N PRO A 63 16.17 30.78 -13.64
CA PRO A 63 16.57 30.26 -12.34
C PRO A 63 17.01 28.82 -12.54
N ALA A 64 18.24 28.54 -12.13
CA ALA A 64 18.83 27.22 -12.17
C ALA A 64 17.81 26.22 -11.60
N ALA A 65 17.28 25.36 -12.48
CA ALA A 65 16.46 24.25 -12.07
C ALA A 65 17.28 23.45 -11.06
N THR A 66 16.84 23.47 -9.80
CA THR A 66 17.39 22.60 -8.77
C THR A 66 17.30 21.18 -9.29
N ALA A 67 18.45 20.63 -9.64
CA ALA A 67 18.57 19.25 -10.10
C ALA A 67 17.91 18.35 -9.05
N ALA A 68 16.82 17.69 -9.43
CA ALA A 68 16.19 16.69 -8.60
C ALA A 68 17.24 15.62 -8.26
N LYS A 69 17.44 15.41 -6.95
CA LYS A 69 18.31 14.36 -6.40
C LYS A 69 17.97 13.04 -7.10
N PRO A 70 18.95 12.26 -7.58
CA PRO A 70 18.66 10.98 -8.23
C PRO A 70 17.82 10.13 -7.26
N ALA A 71 16.84 9.40 -7.79
CA ALA A 71 16.08 8.38 -7.06
C ALA A 71 17.06 7.32 -6.55
N GLY A 72 17.68 7.63 -5.42
CA GLY A 72 18.96 7.07 -5.00
C GLY A 72 18.73 5.94 -4.02
N ALA A 73 19.53 4.88 -4.19
CA ALA A 73 19.86 3.79 -3.27
C ALA A 73 18.85 3.43 -2.16
N CYS A 74 18.55 2.13 -2.04
CA CYS A 74 17.71 1.65 -0.95
C CYS A 74 18.20 2.15 0.42
N PRO A 75 17.40 2.93 1.16
CA PRO A 75 17.84 3.46 2.44
C PRO A 75 17.98 2.32 3.45
N ALA A 76 18.92 2.46 4.38
CA ALA A 76 19.22 1.42 5.38
C ALA A 76 17.98 1.00 6.21
N SER A 77 17.05 1.93 6.46
CA SER A 77 15.79 1.66 7.17
C SER A 77 14.80 0.78 6.39
N LEU A 78 14.95 0.65 5.07
CA LEU A 78 14.13 -0.17 4.19
C LEU A 78 14.92 -1.30 3.49
N ASN A 79 16.22 -1.43 3.76
CA ASN A 79 17.08 -2.45 3.14
C ASN A 79 16.92 -3.83 3.81
N PHE A 80 15.70 -4.33 3.80
CA PHE A 80 15.31 -5.58 4.44
C PHE A 80 14.36 -6.39 3.55
N LYS A 81 14.35 -7.70 3.77
CA LYS A 81 13.44 -8.64 3.13
C LYS A 81 12.70 -9.41 4.21
N PHE A 82 11.38 -9.46 4.11
CA PHE A 82 10.52 -10.22 5.03
C PHE A 82 9.57 -11.11 4.24
N PRO A 83 9.16 -12.28 4.77
CA PRO A 83 8.03 -13.00 4.20
C PRO A 83 6.77 -12.11 4.25
N ARG A 84 5.91 -12.20 3.24
CA ARG A 84 4.56 -11.67 3.33
C ARG A 84 3.70 -12.51 4.26
N LEU A 85 2.71 -11.91 4.89
CA LEU A 85 1.82 -12.64 5.79
C LEU A 85 0.92 -13.65 5.06
N GLN A 86 0.51 -13.33 3.83
CA GLN A 86 -0.52 -14.08 3.10
C GLN A 86 0.00 -15.40 2.53
N ASP A 87 1.24 -15.41 2.06
CA ASP A 87 1.80 -16.50 1.26
C ASP A 87 3.29 -16.77 1.51
N GLU A 88 3.89 -16.09 2.49
CA GLU A 88 5.31 -16.19 2.87
C GLU A 88 6.31 -15.84 1.75
N ALA A 89 5.81 -15.44 0.57
CA ALA A 89 6.65 -15.01 -0.52
C ALA A 89 7.42 -13.76 -0.09
N PRO A 90 8.69 -13.63 -0.50
CA PRO A 90 9.55 -12.67 0.14
C PRO A 90 9.33 -11.26 -0.44
N GLN A 91 9.05 -10.29 0.43
CA GLN A 91 8.84 -8.89 0.15
C GLN A 91 10.12 -8.09 0.40
N ASN A 92 10.69 -7.48 -0.64
CA ASN A 92 11.83 -6.56 -0.49
C ASN A 92 11.32 -5.15 -0.15
N LEU A 93 11.63 -4.62 1.02
CA LEU A 93 11.12 -3.32 1.46
C LEU A 93 11.78 -2.13 0.74
N CYS A 94 12.91 -2.35 0.03
CA CYS A 94 13.53 -1.33 -0.81
C CYS A 94 12.59 -0.80 -1.90
N GLN A 95 11.57 -1.57 -2.29
CA GLN A 95 10.56 -1.12 -3.25
C GLN A 95 9.78 0.11 -2.76
N TYR A 96 9.84 0.42 -1.46
CA TYR A 96 9.19 1.58 -0.84
C TYR A 96 10.13 2.78 -0.67
N ALA A 97 11.35 2.75 -1.22
CA ALA A 97 12.24 3.90 -1.23
C ALA A 97 11.55 5.13 -1.89
N GLY A 98 11.77 6.32 -1.32
CA GLY A 98 11.11 7.56 -1.79
C GLY A 98 9.65 7.74 -1.36
N LYS A 99 9.08 6.77 -0.64
CA LYS A 99 7.73 6.85 -0.03
C LYS A 99 7.82 7.34 1.42
N VAL A 100 6.70 7.86 1.93
CA VAL A 100 6.51 8.00 3.38
C VAL A 100 6.02 6.66 3.89
N VAL A 101 6.69 6.08 4.88
CA VAL A 101 6.39 4.73 5.37
C VAL A 101 6.00 4.77 6.84
N VAL A 102 4.80 4.29 7.16
CA VAL A 102 4.37 4.03 8.53
C VAL A 102 4.61 2.55 8.82
N VAL A 103 5.49 2.26 9.76
CA VAL A 103 5.78 0.89 10.23
C VAL A 103 5.03 0.67 11.54
N VAL A 104 4.19 -0.34 11.61
CA VAL A 104 3.34 -0.60 12.79
C VAL A 104 3.43 -2.05 13.22
N ASN A 105 3.64 -2.31 14.52
CA ASN A 105 3.50 -3.66 15.06
C ASN A 105 2.03 -3.91 15.39
N THR A 106 1.51 -5.08 15.05
CA THR A 106 0.08 -5.36 15.17
C THR A 106 -0.19 -6.64 15.95
N ALA A 107 -1.43 -6.77 16.42
CA ALA A 107 -1.95 -7.94 17.11
C ALA A 107 -3.45 -8.08 16.84
N SER A 108 -3.98 -9.31 16.78
CA SER A 108 -5.40 -9.58 16.54
C SER A 108 -6.21 -9.52 17.83
N TYR A 109 -5.65 -9.97 18.96
CA TYR A 109 -6.35 -10.06 20.25
C TYR A 109 -5.95 -8.94 21.21
N CYS A 110 -5.94 -7.70 20.72
CA CYS A 110 -5.55 -6.50 21.46
C CYS A 110 -6.71 -5.50 21.58
N GLY A 111 -6.79 -4.75 22.69
CA GLY A 111 -7.77 -3.66 22.81
C GLY A 111 -7.59 -2.53 21.78
N PHE A 112 -6.43 -2.48 21.11
CA PHE A 112 -6.14 -1.53 20.03
C PHE A 112 -6.37 -2.11 18.63
N THR A 113 -6.80 -3.38 18.50
CA THR A 113 -7.09 -4.01 17.21
C THR A 113 -8.00 -3.19 16.29
N PRO A 114 -9.05 -2.48 16.79
CA PRO A 114 -9.86 -1.61 15.93
C PRO A 114 -9.09 -0.52 15.16
N GLN A 115 -7.84 -0.22 15.53
CA GLN A 115 -7.00 0.71 14.76
C GLN A 115 -6.67 0.22 13.35
N TYR A 116 -6.85 -1.06 13.02
CA TYR A 116 -6.74 -1.53 11.64
C TYR A 116 -7.64 -0.73 10.68
N GLU A 117 -8.86 -0.37 11.09
CA GLU A 117 -9.79 0.43 10.27
C GLU A 117 -9.21 1.81 9.96
N GLY A 118 -8.67 2.49 10.99
CA GLY A 118 -8.05 3.80 10.83
C GLY A 118 -6.76 3.74 10.00
N LEU A 119 -5.96 2.68 10.16
CA LEU A 119 -4.74 2.47 9.37
C LEU A 119 -5.07 2.21 7.90
N GLU A 120 -6.09 1.40 7.63
CA GLU A 120 -6.57 1.14 6.27
C GLU A 120 -7.15 2.41 5.65
N ALA A 121 -7.97 3.18 6.38
CA ALA A 121 -8.50 4.45 5.89
C ALA A 121 -7.38 5.46 5.58
N LEU A 122 -6.37 5.56 6.45
CA LEU A 122 -5.18 6.38 6.23
C LEU A 122 -4.41 5.94 4.98
N TYR A 123 -4.14 4.64 4.85
CA TYR A 123 -3.47 4.09 3.67
C TYR A 123 -4.29 4.34 2.40
N ALA A 124 -5.58 4.06 2.43
CA ALA A 124 -6.47 4.28 1.31
C ALA A 124 -6.45 5.74 0.85
N LYS A 125 -6.48 6.69 1.80
CA LYS A 125 -6.49 8.13 1.50
C LYS A 125 -5.18 8.63 0.88
N TYR A 126 -4.03 8.14 1.31
CA TYR A 126 -2.74 8.75 0.95
C TYR A 126 -1.81 7.85 0.11
N ARG A 127 -2.17 6.59 -0.18
CA ARG A 127 -1.32 5.67 -0.97
C ARG A 127 -0.90 6.24 -2.33
N GLU A 128 -1.81 6.92 -3.02
CA GLU A 128 -1.54 7.53 -4.33
C GLU A 128 -0.59 8.74 -4.23
N ARG A 129 -0.56 9.42 -3.08
CA ARG A 129 0.40 10.48 -2.76
C ARG A 129 1.76 9.96 -2.31
N GLY A 130 1.89 8.63 -2.14
CA GLY A 130 3.13 7.96 -1.78
C GLY A 130 3.24 7.58 -0.30
N LEU A 131 2.13 7.42 0.43
CA LEU A 131 2.12 6.74 1.72
C LEU A 131 2.15 5.21 1.55
N VAL A 132 2.90 4.53 2.40
CA VAL A 132 2.82 3.08 2.59
C VAL A 132 2.67 2.77 4.08
N VAL A 133 1.76 1.87 4.43
CA VAL A 133 1.67 1.31 5.78
C VAL A 133 2.21 -0.12 5.74
N LEU A 134 3.11 -0.47 6.65
CA LEU A 134 3.70 -1.81 6.78
C LEU A 134 3.31 -2.40 8.14
N GLY A 135 2.48 -3.44 8.13
CA GLY A 135 2.05 -4.13 9.34
C GLY A 135 2.95 -5.32 9.68
N PHE A 136 3.40 -5.39 10.94
CA PHE A 136 4.20 -6.47 11.48
C PHE A 136 3.45 -7.14 12.65
N PRO A 137 2.73 -8.24 12.41
CA PRO A 137 2.15 -9.03 13.49
C PRO A 137 3.23 -9.49 14.46
N SER A 138 2.97 -9.38 15.76
CA SER A 138 3.94 -9.79 16.77
C SER A 138 3.27 -10.34 18.01
N ASN A 139 3.77 -11.48 18.49
CA ASN A 139 3.31 -12.08 19.73
C ASN A 139 4.14 -11.63 20.95
N ASP A 140 5.03 -10.64 20.80
CA ASP A 140 5.88 -10.16 21.90
C ASP A 140 5.08 -9.59 23.07
N PHE A 141 3.82 -9.22 22.84
CA PHE A 141 2.89 -8.74 23.87
C PHE A 141 1.78 -9.75 24.18
N SER A 142 1.97 -11.02 23.82
CA SER A 142 1.08 -12.15 24.13
C SER A 142 -0.36 -11.98 23.61
N GLN A 143 -0.52 -11.36 22.44
CA GLN A 143 -1.83 -11.04 21.83
C GLN A 143 -1.91 -11.43 20.34
N GLU A 144 -0.93 -12.19 19.83
CA GLU A 144 -0.90 -12.70 18.45
C GLU A 144 -0.46 -14.17 18.38
N PRO A 145 -1.18 -15.09 19.08
CA PRO A 145 -0.78 -16.49 19.18
C PRO A 145 -0.93 -17.25 17.85
N GLY A 146 -1.83 -16.82 16.97
CA GLY A 146 -2.18 -17.51 15.73
C GLY A 146 -1.01 -17.63 14.73
N SER A 147 -1.15 -18.57 13.81
CA SER A 147 -0.27 -18.75 12.64
C SER A 147 -0.37 -17.59 11.66
N SER A 148 0.59 -17.46 10.74
CA SER A 148 0.56 -16.43 9.68
C SER A 148 -0.74 -16.46 8.89
N LYS A 149 -1.25 -17.66 8.58
CA LYS A 149 -2.52 -17.84 7.87
C LYS A 149 -3.72 -17.33 8.67
N GLU A 150 -3.82 -17.71 9.95
CA GLU A 150 -4.93 -17.27 10.81
C GLU A 150 -4.93 -15.74 10.97
N ILE A 151 -3.75 -15.14 11.11
CA ILE A 151 -3.62 -13.69 11.20
C ILE A 151 -4.01 -13.02 9.87
N ALA A 152 -3.56 -13.57 8.74
CA ALA A 152 -3.93 -13.05 7.41
C ALA A 152 -5.45 -13.08 7.21
N ASP A 153 -6.08 -14.21 7.52
CA ASP A 153 -7.52 -14.40 7.41
C ASP A 153 -8.27 -13.43 8.34
N PHE A 154 -7.78 -13.22 9.57
CA PHE A 154 -8.34 -12.24 10.50
C PHE A 154 -8.26 -10.81 9.96
N CYS A 155 -7.07 -10.34 9.59
CA CYS A 155 -6.85 -8.99 9.10
C CYS A 155 -7.69 -8.69 7.85
N TYR A 156 -7.79 -9.66 6.93
CA TYR A 156 -8.55 -9.50 5.71
C TYR A 156 -10.06 -9.58 5.94
N ASN A 157 -10.55 -10.63 6.59
CA ASN A 157 -12.00 -10.87 6.70
C ASN A 157 -12.69 -9.92 7.70
N THR A 158 -11.99 -9.47 8.74
CA THR A 158 -12.57 -8.61 9.78
C THR A 158 -12.41 -7.13 9.46
N TYR A 159 -11.24 -6.72 8.94
CA TYR A 159 -10.90 -5.31 8.78
C TYR A 159 -10.65 -4.89 7.33
N GLY A 160 -10.68 -5.82 6.38
CA GLY A 160 -10.46 -5.52 4.97
C GLY A 160 -9.06 -5.00 4.65
N VAL A 161 -8.06 -5.25 5.50
CA VAL A 161 -6.70 -4.71 5.38
C VAL A 161 -6.11 -4.98 3.99
N LYS A 162 -5.69 -3.91 3.30
CA LYS A 162 -5.05 -3.95 1.98
C LYS A 162 -3.61 -3.45 2.00
N PHE A 163 -3.20 -2.74 3.05
CA PHE A 163 -1.79 -2.38 3.19
C PHE A 163 -0.90 -3.63 3.38
N PRO A 164 0.38 -3.59 2.96
CA PRO A 164 1.28 -4.72 3.10
C PRO A 164 1.42 -5.22 4.55
N MET A 165 1.09 -6.50 4.75
CA MET A 165 1.30 -7.23 5.99
C MET A 165 2.49 -8.18 5.82
N LEU A 166 3.44 -8.12 6.75
CA LEU A 166 4.63 -8.96 6.77
C LEU A 166 4.39 -10.15 7.70
N GLY A 167 5.20 -11.20 7.55
CA GLY A 167 5.13 -12.38 8.41
C GLY A 167 5.36 -12.03 9.87
N LYS A 168 4.76 -12.85 10.75
CA LYS A 168 4.87 -12.66 12.21
C LYS A 168 6.34 -12.64 12.63
N SER A 169 6.73 -11.66 13.44
CA SER A 169 8.12 -11.52 13.91
C SER A 169 8.21 -10.82 15.26
N HIS A 170 9.40 -10.91 15.87
CA HIS A 170 9.73 -10.17 17.08
C HIS A 170 10.03 -8.71 16.76
N VAL A 171 9.43 -7.80 17.53
CA VAL A 171 9.56 -6.34 17.42
C VAL A 171 10.23 -5.71 18.64
N ARG A 172 10.50 -6.51 19.67
CA ARG A 172 11.26 -6.13 20.88
C ARG A 172 11.98 -7.34 21.48
N GLY A 173 12.80 -7.09 22.50
CA GLY A 173 13.53 -8.14 23.22
C GLY A 173 14.82 -8.57 22.53
N SER A 174 15.41 -9.68 22.97
CA SER A 174 16.66 -10.23 22.42
C SER A 174 16.52 -10.70 20.98
N ASP A 175 15.33 -11.18 20.60
CA ASP A 175 15.07 -11.78 19.29
C ASP A 175 14.51 -10.76 18.29
N VAL A 176 14.53 -9.47 18.64
CA VAL A 176 14.01 -8.38 17.81
C VAL A 176 14.54 -8.46 16.37
N ASN A 177 13.65 -8.31 15.40
CA ASN A 177 14.05 -8.36 14.01
C ASN A 177 14.99 -7.17 13.64
N PRO A 178 15.85 -7.31 12.62
CA PRO A 178 16.87 -6.31 12.30
C PRO A 178 16.31 -4.92 11.97
N MET A 179 15.12 -4.85 11.37
CA MET A 179 14.47 -3.58 11.05
C MET A 179 14.03 -2.87 12.32
N TYR A 180 13.32 -3.54 13.23
CA TYR A 180 12.88 -2.95 14.49
C TYR A 180 14.06 -2.56 15.40
N ALA A 181 15.16 -3.32 15.37
CA ALA A 181 16.40 -2.93 16.05
C ALA A 181 16.95 -1.60 15.51
N LEU A 182 16.98 -1.42 14.18
CA LEU A 182 17.39 -0.17 13.54
C LEU A 182 16.44 0.98 13.86
N LEU A 183 15.12 0.77 13.76
CA LEU A 183 14.10 1.77 14.08
C LEU A 183 14.24 2.25 15.53
N ALA A 184 14.47 1.31 16.46
CA ALA A 184 14.68 1.63 17.86
C ALA A 184 15.96 2.45 18.09
N LYS A 185 17.05 2.08 17.41
CA LYS A 185 18.31 2.82 17.48
C LYS A 185 18.18 4.25 16.96
N GLN A 186 17.48 4.46 15.84
CA GLN A 186 17.33 5.79 15.23
C GLN A 186 16.35 6.68 15.99
N SER A 187 15.25 6.12 16.49
CA SER A 187 14.22 6.87 17.23
C SER A 187 14.53 7.08 18.71
N GLY A 188 15.44 6.28 19.29
CA GLY A 188 15.72 6.28 20.72
C GLY A 188 14.65 5.57 21.57
N THR A 189 13.72 4.83 20.97
CA THR A 189 12.62 4.17 21.69
C THR A 189 12.18 2.86 21.04
N THR A 190 11.57 1.97 21.81
CA THR A 190 11.09 0.65 21.37
C THR A 190 9.58 0.51 21.50
N PRO A 191 8.92 -0.41 20.77
CA PRO A 191 7.52 -0.71 21.01
C PRO A 191 7.28 -1.07 22.47
N LYS A 192 6.39 -0.33 23.13
CA LYS A 192 5.96 -0.60 24.52
C LYS A 192 4.70 -1.45 24.57
N TRP A 193 3.96 -1.50 23.47
CA TRP A 193 2.74 -2.29 23.31
C TRP A 193 2.42 -2.50 21.82
N ASN A 194 1.33 -3.19 21.51
CA ASN A 194 0.80 -3.34 20.16
C ASN A 194 0.33 -2.00 19.56
N PHE A 195 0.36 -1.87 18.24
CA PHE A 195 0.00 -0.66 17.49
C PHE A 195 0.92 0.54 17.76
N TYR A 196 2.18 0.28 18.13
CA TYR A 196 3.24 1.28 18.12
C TYR A 196 3.64 1.58 16.68
N LYS A 197 3.92 2.84 16.36
CA LYS A 197 4.14 3.29 14.99
C LYS A 197 5.47 4.02 14.88
N TYR A 198 6.26 3.69 13.87
CA TYR A 198 7.38 4.51 13.41
C TYR A 198 7.01 5.17 12.08
N VAL A 199 7.51 6.37 11.84
CA VAL A 199 7.34 7.08 10.57
C VAL A 199 8.70 7.29 9.93
N ILE A 200 8.85 6.82 8.71
CA ILE A 200 10.03 6.98 7.87
C ILE A 200 9.69 7.99 6.76
N ASP A 201 10.54 8.99 6.57
CA ASP A 201 10.38 9.97 5.50
C ASP A 201 10.84 9.42 4.13
N ARG A 202 10.67 10.24 3.07
CA ARG A 202 11.07 9.86 1.71
C ARG A 202 12.57 9.65 1.53
N ASN A 203 13.41 10.19 2.42
CA ASN A 203 14.85 9.98 2.43
C ASN A 203 15.26 8.73 3.24
N GLY A 204 14.29 8.00 3.79
CA GLY A 204 14.55 6.82 4.61
C GLY A 204 14.96 7.13 6.04
N GLN A 205 14.78 8.35 6.54
CA GLN A 205 15.07 8.70 7.93
C GLN A 205 13.85 8.42 8.81
N VAL A 206 14.06 7.86 10.00
CA VAL A 206 13.01 7.74 11.01
C VAL A 206 12.77 9.12 11.63
N VAL A 207 11.60 9.70 11.37
CA VAL A 207 11.24 11.09 11.71
C VAL A 207 10.12 11.19 12.75
N GLY A 208 9.66 10.07 13.28
CA GLY A 208 8.65 10.04 14.33
C GLY A 208 8.39 8.64 14.88
N SER A 209 7.92 8.61 16.11
CA SER A 209 7.49 7.40 16.81
C SER A 209 6.26 7.71 17.66
N TYR A 210 5.24 6.86 17.61
CA TYR A 210 3.93 7.09 18.23
C TYR A 210 3.50 5.85 18.99
N ASN A 211 2.99 6.05 20.20
CA ASN A 211 2.53 4.94 21.04
C ASN A 211 1.14 4.45 20.61
N SER A 212 0.64 3.43 21.30
CA SER A 212 -0.64 2.78 21.01
C SER A 212 -1.85 3.69 21.19
N LEU A 213 -1.76 4.75 22.02
CA LEU A 213 -2.84 5.70 22.26
C LEU A 213 -3.00 6.69 21.10
N THR A 214 -1.93 6.94 20.33
CA THR A 214 -2.02 7.74 19.10
C THR A 214 -2.79 6.94 18.05
N LYS A 215 -4.04 7.32 17.85
CA LYS A 215 -4.91 6.72 16.84
C LYS A 215 -4.46 7.09 15.42
N PRO A 216 -4.80 6.30 14.41
CA PRO A 216 -4.43 6.61 13.01
C PRO A 216 -5.07 7.89 12.47
N ASP A 217 -6.16 8.36 13.07
CA ASP A 217 -6.86 9.61 12.76
C ASP A 217 -6.48 10.78 13.69
N ASP A 218 -5.49 10.57 14.58
CA ASP A 218 -4.98 11.64 15.44
C ASP A 218 -4.47 12.81 14.60
N LYS A 219 -4.88 14.03 14.96
CA LYS A 219 -4.61 15.24 14.17
C LYS A 219 -3.11 15.51 14.01
N GLN A 220 -2.31 15.29 15.06
CA GLN A 220 -0.88 15.54 15.00
C GLN A 220 -0.19 14.47 14.14
N PHE A 221 -0.60 13.22 14.27
CA PHE A 221 -0.10 12.12 13.45
C PHE A 221 -0.41 12.33 11.96
N VAL A 222 -1.65 12.61 11.62
CA VAL A 222 -2.09 12.87 10.22
C VAL A 222 -1.38 14.11 9.66
N SER A 223 -1.29 15.20 10.42
CA SER A 223 -0.61 16.42 9.97
C SER A 223 0.87 16.17 9.67
N LYS A 224 1.57 15.37 10.51
CA LYS A 224 2.95 14.99 10.23
C LYS A 224 3.07 14.19 8.94
N ILE A 225 2.16 13.25 8.68
CA ILE A 225 2.15 12.48 7.43
C ILE A 225 1.94 13.40 6.22
N GLU A 226 0.96 14.31 6.29
CA GLU A 226 0.69 15.26 5.21
C GLU A 226 1.90 16.16 4.91
N GLN A 227 2.56 16.68 5.94
CA GLN A 227 3.80 17.46 5.79
C GLN A 227 4.90 16.67 5.07
N LEU A 228 5.10 15.39 5.41
CA LEU A 228 6.09 14.54 4.76
C LEU A 228 5.72 14.18 3.32
N LEU A 229 4.42 14.09 3.03
CA LEU A 229 3.93 13.85 1.67
C LEU A 229 4.13 15.08 0.78
N ASP A 230 3.97 16.29 1.33
CA ASP A 230 4.00 17.56 0.60
C ASP A 230 5.41 18.19 0.50
N GLY A 231 6.29 17.94 1.46
CA GLY A 231 7.67 18.44 1.51
C GLY A 231 8.64 17.82 0.49
N ALA A 232 8.11 17.22 -0.58
CA ALA A 232 8.86 16.63 -1.68
C ALA A 232 9.03 17.58 -2.89
N ARG A 233 8.87 18.89 -2.68
CA ARG A 233 9.07 19.92 -3.70
C ARG A 233 10.46 20.53 -3.58
#